data_AF-A0A928SDZ1-F1
#
_entry.id   AF-A0A928SDZ1-F1
#
_cell.length_a   1.000
_cell.length_b   1.000
_cell.length_c   1.000
_cell.angle_alpha   90.00
_cell.angle_beta   90.00
_cell.angle_gamma   90.00
#
_symmetry.space_group_name_H-M   'P 1'
#
loop_
_entity.id
_entity.type
_entity.pdbx_description
1 polymer ?
#
loop_
_entity_poly.entity_id
_entity_poly.type
_entity_poly.pdbx_seq_one_letter_code
_entity_poly.pdbx_strand_id
1 'polypeptide(L)'
;MTGEALKSIQFVVDDKGQRTAVLLDIRAWERLIKWIETVTDTKIAVQVLDELQEAGGRPEQAGWLAWEDIREEWNGEETIEAETTSL
;
A
#
# COMPACT_ATOMS: atom_id res chain seq x y z
N MET A 1 -14.46 -9.77 7.61
CA MET A 1 -15.29 -8.53 7.54
C MET A 1 -15.23 -7.93 6.15
N THR A 2 -15.90 -8.51 5.15
CA THR A 2 -15.85 -8.02 3.74
C THR A 2 -17.23 -7.66 3.17
N GLY A 3 -18.31 -8.00 3.89
CA GLY A 3 -19.67 -7.92 3.34
C GLY A 3 -20.38 -6.58 3.41
N GLU A 4 -20.02 -5.68 4.34
CA GLU A 4 -20.79 -4.44 4.55
C GLU A 4 -20.38 -3.28 3.64
N ALA A 5 -19.10 -3.17 3.29
CA ALA A 5 -18.60 -2.09 2.42
C ALA A 5 -19.10 -2.21 0.96
N LEU A 6 -19.50 -3.41 0.53
CA LEU A 6 -19.96 -3.68 -0.84
C LEU A 6 -21.47 -3.48 -1.03
N LYS A 7 -22.24 -3.24 0.05
CA LYS A 7 -23.71 -3.11 -0.03
C LYS A 7 -24.20 -1.78 -0.62
N SER A 8 -23.32 -0.80 -0.81
CA SER A 8 -23.67 0.55 -1.30
C SER A 8 -23.00 0.91 -2.63
N ILE A 9 -22.54 -0.08 -3.39
CA ILE A 9 -21.88 0.14 -4.69
C ILE A 9 -22.92 0.64 -5.70
N GLN A 10 -22.66 1.81 -6.28
CA GLN A 10 -23.44 2.33 -7.40
C GLN A 10 -22.59 2.31 -8.66
N PHE A 11 -23.21 1.97 -9.79
CA PHE A 11 -22.54 1.96 -11.09
C PHE A 11 -23.04 3.13 -11.93
N VAL A 12 -22.09 3.85 -12.54
CA VAL A 12 -22.40 4.79 -13.62
C VAL A 12 -22.43 3.98 -14.90
N VAL A 13 -23.49 4.18 -15.70
CA VAL A 13 -23.67 3.52 -16.99
C VAL A 13 -23.66 4.55 -18.12
N ASP A 14 -23.15 4.18 -19.28
CA ASP A 14 -23.22 4.99 -20.50
C ASP A 14 -24.60 4.89 -21.18
N ASP A 15 -24.75 5.57 -22.31
CA ASP A 15 -25.96 5.58 -23.14
C ASP A 15 -26.30 4.21 -23.76
N LYS A 16 -25.34 3.28 -23.78
CA LYS A 16 -25.49 1.89 -24.24
C LYS A 16 -25.73 0.92 -23.08
N GLY A 17 -25.82 1.42 -21.84
CA GLY A 17 -26.04 0.62 -20.64
C GLY A 17 -24.78 -0.12 -20.14
N GLN A 18 -23.59 0.22 -20.63
CA GLN A 18 -22.34 -0.35 -20.16
C GLN A 18 -21.85 0.38 -18.91
N ARG A 19 -21.34 -0.36 -17.93
CA ARG A 19 -20.79 0.21 -16.69
C ARG A 19 -19.44 0.88 -16.99
N THR A 20 -19.32 2.16 -16.69
CA THR A 20 -18.13 2.96 -16.97
C THR A 20 -17.41 3.44 -15.72
N ALA A 21 -18.12 3.55 -14.58
CA ALA A 21 -17.51 3.90 -13.31
C ALA A 21 -18.27 3.28 -12.13
N VAL A 22 -17.61 3.30 -10.97
CA VAL A 22 -18.17 2.86 -9.69
C VAL A 22 -18.11 4.05 -8.72
N LEU A 23 -19.24 4.37 -8.10
CA LEU A 23 -19.32 5.34 -7.02
C LEU A 23 -19.29 4.60 -5.68
N LEU A 24 -18.34 4.98 -4.84
CA LEU A 24 -18.13 4.45 -3.50
C LEU A 24 -18.15 5.59 -2.48
N ASP A 25 -18.60 5.29 -1.27
CA ASP A 25 -18.27 6.10 -0.08
C ASP A 25 -16.75 6.17 0.07
N ILE A 26 -16.22 7.34 0.44
CA ILE A 26 -14.77 7.55 0.61
C ILE A 26 -14.17 6.57 1.62
N ARG A 27 -14.88 6.24 2.71
CA ARG A 27 -14.37 5.28 3.68
C ARG A 27 -14.34 3.86 3.11
N ALA A 28 -15.27 3.51 2.21
CA ALA A 28 -15.26 2.24 1.51
C ALA A 28 -14.11 2.16 0.51
N TRP A 29 -13.80 3.27 -0.19
CA TRP A 29 -12.63 3.38 -1.05
C TRP A 29 -11.32 3.20 -0.28
N GLU A 30 -11.13 3.93 0.83
CA GLU A 30 -9.95 3.81 1.68
C GLU A 30 -9.77 2.38 2.23
N ARG A 31 -10.86 1.74 2.66
CA ARG A 31 -10.82 0.33 3.10
C ARG A 31 -10.45 -0.61 1.98
N LEU A 32 -10.93 -0.38 0.76
CA LEU A 32 -10.59 -1.18 -0.41
C LEU A 32 -9.10 -1.06 -0.73
N ILE A 33 -8.56 0.15 -0.78
CA ILE A 33 -7.13 0.40 -1.02
C ILE A 33 -6.29 -0.27 0.07
N LYS A 34 -6.60 -0.01 1.34
CA LYS A 34 -5.89 -0.63 2.47
C LYS A 34 -5.92 -2.15 2.43
N TRP A 35 -7.03 -2.74 2.00
CA TRP A 35 -7.13 -4.19 1.84
C TRP A 35 -6.22 -4.70 0.72
N ILE A 36 -6.16 -4.02 -0.42
CA ILE A 36 -5.25 -4.37 -1.54
C ILE A 36 -3.79 -4.26 -1.10
N GLU A 37 -3.44 -3.18 -0.40
CA GLU A 37 -2.10 -2.98 0.19
C GLU A 37 -1.77 -4.13 1.14
N THR A 38 -2.67 -4.45 2.07
CA THR A 38 -2.47 -5.56 3.04
C THR A 38 -2.20 -6.89 2.33
N VAL A 39 -2.95 -7.21 1.27
CA VAL A 39 -2.75 -8.46 0.51
C VAL A 39 -1.38 -8.45 -0.18
N THR A 40 -0.98 -7.30 -0.73
CA THR A 40 0.30 -7.14 -1.41
C THR A 40 1.47 -7.22 -0.43
N ASP A 41 1.39 -6.50 0.69
CA ASP A 41 2.39 -6.49 1.76
C ASP A 41 2.55 -7.88 2.38
N THR A 42 1.44 -8.60 2.59
CA THR A 42 1.49 -9.98 3.09
C THR A 42 2.27 -10.88 2.16
N LYS A 43 2.09 -10.73 0.83
CA LYS A 43 2.84 -11.53 -0.15
C LYS A 43 4.34 -11.21 -0.09
N ILE A 44 4.70 -9.94 0.03
CA ILE A 44 6.10 -9.53 0.18
C ILE A 44 6.68 -10.09 1.48
N ALA A 45 5.97 -9.98 2.60
CA ALA A 45 6.42 -10.49 3.89
C ALA A 45 6.66 -12.01 3.87
N VAL A 46 5.78 -12.78 3.21
CA VAL A 46 5.98 -14.23 3.03
C VAL A 46 7.24 -14.52 2.21
N GLN A 47 7.41 -13.85 1.08
CA GLN A 47 8.59 -14.03 0.23
C GLN A 47 9.89 -13.71 1.00
N VAL A 48 9.91 -12.59 1.72
CA VAL A 48 11.06 -12.14 2.49
C VAL A 48 11.39 -13.10 3.64
N LEU A 49 10.37 -13.73 4.25
CA LEU A 49 10.58 -14.79 5.24
C LEU A 49 11.17 -16.07 4.63
N ASP A 50 10.74 -16.46 3.44
CA ASP A 50 11.32 -17.61 2.73
C ASP A 50 12.81 -17.37 2.42
N GLU A 51 13.16 -16.18 1.93
CA GLU A 51 14.56 -15.77 1.67
C GLU A 51 15.41 -15.80 2.96
N LEU A 52 14.85 -15.32 4.08
CA LEU A 52 15.52 -15.40 5.38
C LEU A 52 15.71 -16.85 5.85
N GLN A 53 14.74 -17.71 5.59
CA GLN A 53 14.84 -19.13 5.92
C GLN A 53 15.93 -19.82 5.09
N GLU A 54 16.03 -19.52 3.80
CA GLU A 54 17.10 -20.02 2.92
C GLU A 54 18.49 -19.55 3.38
N ALA A 55 18.59 -18.34 3.95
CA ALA A 55 19.80 -17.82 4.58
C ALA A 55 20.12 -18.48 5.96
N GLY A 56 19.27 -19.40 6.42
CA GLY A 56 19.42 -20.08 7.71
C GLY A 56 19.00 -19.22 8.90
N GLY A 57 18.05 -18.29 8.69
CA GLY A 57 17.57 -17.39 9.73
C GLY A 57 18.55 -16.26 10.08
N ARG A 58 19.51 -15.97 9.19
CA ARG A 58 20.57 -14.97 9.38
C ARG A 58 20.32 -13.76 8.50
N PRO A 59 19.81 -12.65 9.04
CA PRO A 59 19.45 -11.46 8.26
C PRO A 59 20.60 -10.92 7.40
N GLU A 60 21.83 -10.94 7.92
CA GLU A 60 23.02 -10.47 7.20
C GLU A 60 23.33 -11.31 5.96
N GLN A 61 22.97 -12.60 5.97
CA GLN A 61 23.16 -13.51 4.83
C GLN A 61 22.00 -13.46 3.84
N ALA A 62 20.85 -12.97 4.27
CA ALA A 62 19.72 -12.60 3.42
C ALA A 62 19.89 -11.19 2.80
N GLY A 63 21.02 -10.51 3.06
CA GLY A 63 21.31 -9.17 2.54
C GLY A 63 20.59 -8.05 3.27
N TRP A 64 20.06 -8.30 4.47
CA TRP A 64 19.40 -7.27 5.27
C TRP A 64 20.46 -6.41 5.97
N LEU A 65 20.17 -5.12 6.07
CA LEU A 65 21.00 -4.16 6.78
C LEU A 65 20.44 -3.93 8.18
N ALA A 66 21.32 -3.79 9.18
CA ALA A 66 20.87 -3.39 10.51
C ALA A 66 20.34 -1.95 10.43
N TRP A 67 19.24 -1.68 11.13
CA TRP A 67 18.62 -0.36 11.11
C TRP A 67 19.57 0.73 11.61
N GLU A 68 20.35 0.41 12.64
CA GLU A 68 21.37 1.27 13.23
C GLU A 68 22.41 1.73 12.21
N ASP A 69 22.71 0.90 11.21
CA ASP A 69 23.73 1.17 10.20
C ASP A 69 23.23 2.10 9.08
N ILE A 70 21.91 2.13 8.81
CA ILE A 70 21.32 2.88 7.69
C ILE A 70 20.46 4.07 8.13
N ARG A 71 20.16 4.20 9.42
CA ARG A 71 19.21 5.19 9.92
C ARG A 71 19.62 6.62 9.58
N GLU A 72 20.90 6.94 9.65
CA GLU A 72 21.40 8.30 9.38
C GLU A 72 21.28 8.66 7.90
N GLU A 73 21.51 7.71 6.99
CA GLU A 73 21.34 7.89 5.54
C GLU A 73 19.86 8.06 5.15
N TRP A 74 18.95 7.39 5.87
CA TRP A 74 17.52 7.50 5.62
C TRP A 74 16.91 8.81 6.18
N ASN A 75 17.50 9.42 7.21
CA ASN A 75 17.00 10.70 7.75
C ASN A 75 17.37 11.93 6.90
N GLY A 76 17.80 11.74 5.65
CA GLY A 76 18.15 12.81 4.72
C GLY A 76 16.97 13.70 4.34
N GLU A 77 16.88 14.86 4.99
CA GLU A 77 16.24 16.13 4.61
C GLU A 77 15.10 16.06 3.56
N GLU A 78 13.87 15.84 4.01
CA GLU A 78 12.69 16.24 3.24
C GLU A 78 12.53 17.77 3.36
N THR A 79 13.33 18.52 2.60
CA THR A 79 13.13 19.96 2.44
C THR A 79 11.92 20.15 1.51
N ILE A 80 10.73 20.15 2.10
CA ILE A 80 9.52 20.58 1.39
C ILE A 80 9.61 22.11 1.29
N GLU A 81 10.15 22.62 0.18
CA GLU A 81 9.90 24.01 -0.19
C GLU A 81 8.39 24.15 -0.40
N ALA A 82 7.73 24.79 0.57
CA ALA A 82 6.34 25.17 0.43
C ALA A 82 6.23 26.16 -0.74
N GLU A 83 5.79 25.67 -1.91
CA GLU A 83 5.31 26.53 -2.98
C GLU A 83 4.13 27.35 -2.44
N THR A 84 4.41 28.58 -2.00
CA THR A 84 3.39 29.61 -1.80
C THR A 84 2.79 29.97 -3.15
N THR A 85 1.82 29.19 -3.61
CA THR A 85 0.88 29.66 -4.63
C THR A 85 -0.19 30.48 -3.92
N SER A 86 0.02 31.79 -3.88
CA SER A 86 -1.07 32.74 -3.66
C SER A 86 -1.98 32.73 -4.89
N LEU A 87 -3.27 32.46 -4.67
CA LEU A 87 -4.38 32.92 -5.50
C LEU A 87 -5.51 33.39 -4.59
#